data_AF-A0A6L4ARW1-F1
#
_entry.id   AF-A0A6L4ARW1-F1
#
_cell.length_a   1.000
_cell.length_b   1.000
_cell.length_c   1.000
_cell.angle_alpha   90.00
_cell.angle_beta   90.00
_cell.angle_gamma   90.00
#
_symmetry.space_group_name_H-M   'P 1'
#
loop_
_entity.id
_entity.type
_entity.pdbx_description
1 polymer ?
#
loop_
_entity_poly.entity_id
_entity_poly.type
_entity_poly.pdbx_seq_one_letter_code
_entity_poly.pdbx_strand_id
1 'polypeptide(L)'
;MNDTRERRREAVGRWALPLATLALMLVTATGYGIFRDELYYLSCSRRLAWGYVDQPPLVALLAALVRAVAGESLVALRALPAAALAATVLL
;
A
#
# COMPACT_ATOMS: atom_id res chain seq x y z
N MET A 1 36.49 -14.48 1.07
CA MET A 1 35.92 -14.17 -0.27
C MET A 1 34.54 -14.83 -0.50
N ASN A 2 34.22 -15.99 0.08
CA ASN A 2 32.91 -16.66 -0.11
C ASN A 2 31.75 -16.06 0.72
N ASP A 3 32.01 -15.57 1.93
CA ASP A 3 31.00 -15.03 2.87
C ASP A 3 30.18 -13.84 2.30
N THR A 4 30.81 -12.95 1.52
CA THR A 4 30.11 -11.80 0.93
C THR A 4 29.14 -12.18 -0.19
N ARG A 5 29.40 -13.27 -0.94
CA ARG A 5 28.49 -13.77 -1.98
C ARG A 5 27.28 -14.47 -1.38
N GLU A 6 27.46 -15.17 -0.27
CA GLU A 6 26.42 -15.92 0.43
C GLU A 6 25.43 -14.96 1.09
N ARG A 7 25.92 -13.99 1.88
CA ARG A 7 25.09 -12.91 2.45
C ARG A 7 24.30 -12.15 1.40
N ARG A 8 24.90 -11.89 0.23
CA ARG A 8 24.22 -11.20 -0.87
C ARG A 8 23.11 -12.05 -1.49
N ARG A 9 23.26 -13.37 -1.56
CA ARG A 9 22.21 -14.29 -2.04
C ARG A 9 21.07 -14.42 -1.05
N GLU A 10 21.37 -14.50 0.25
CA GLU A 10 20.37 -14.51 1.31
C GLU A 10 19.57 -13.20 1.35
N ALA A 11 20.27 -12.06 1.24
CA ALA A 11 19.62 -10.75 1.13
C ALA A 11 18.70 -10.68 -0.09
N VAL A 12 19.18 -11.08 -1.27
CA VAL A 12 18.36 -11.10 -2.49
C VAL A 12 17.16 -12.04 -2.34
N GLY A 13 17.35 -13.22 -1.73
CA GLY A 13 16.27 -14.17 -1.46
C GLY A 13 15.19 -13.60 -0.55
N ARG A 14 15.59 -12.89 0.51
CA ARG A 14 14.67 -12.25 1.47
C ARG A 14 13.82 -11.15 0.84
N TRP A 15 14.39 -10.36 -0.07
CA TRP A 15 13.68 -9.25 -0.72
C TRP A 15 12.90 -9.65 -1.98
N ALA A 16 13.17 -10.82 -2.56
CA ALA A 16 12.56 -11.22 -3.83
C ALA A 16 11.03 -11.27 -3.76
N LEU A 17 10.48 -11.96 -2.77
CA LEU A 17 9.03 -12.13 -2.60
C LEU A 17 8.29 -10.82 -2.30
N PRO A 18 8.67 -10.00 -1.30
CA PRO A 18 7.95 -8.76 -1.01
C PRO A 18 8.01 -7.75 -2.17
N LEU A 19 9.14 -7.67 -2.88
CA LEU A 19 9.24 -6.82 -4.07
C LEU A 19 8.37 -7.32 -5.22
N ALA A 20 8.29 -8.64 -5.43
CA ALA A 20 7.39 -9.23 -6.42
C ALA A 20 5.92 -8.96 -6.08
N THR A 21 5.53 -9.07 -4.80
CA THR A 21 4.18 -8.74 -4.33
C THR A 21 3.84 -7.28 -4.57
N LEU A 22 4.74 -6.35 -4.21
CA LEU A 22 4.53 -4.93 -4.43
C LEU A 22 4.36 -4.61 -5.93
N ALA A 23 5.26 -5.14 -6.77
CA ALA A 23 5.22 -4.92 -8.20
C ALA A 23 3.92 -5.46 -8.82
N LEU A 24 3.51 -6.67 -8.45
CA LEU A 24 2.27 -7.28 -8.93
C LEU A 24 1.06 -6.41 -8.58
N MET A 25 0.97 -5.95 -7.34
CA MET A 25 -0.14 -5.10 -6.88
C MET A 25 -0.19 -3.77 -7.64
N LEU A 26 0.95 -3.11 -7.85
CA LEU A 26 1.00 -1.83 -8.57
C LEU A 26 0.70 -1.97 -10.06
N VAL A 27 1.20 -3.02 -10.71
CA VAL A 27 0.94 -3.28 -12.16
C VAL A 27 -0.54 -3.58 -12.40
N THR A 28 -1.18 -4.30 -11.48
CA THR A 28 -2.60 -4.66 -11.58
C THR A 28 -3.55 -3.61 -10.98
N ALA A 29 -3.01 -2.55 -10.37
CA ALA A 29 -3.78 -1.53 -9.64
C ALA A 29 -4.77 -0.74 -10.49
N THR A 30 -4.74 -0.81 -11.82
CA THR A 30 -5.70 -0.13 -12.70
C THR A 30 -6.53 -1.11 -13.53
N GLY A 31 -6.39 -2.42 -13.30
CA GLY A 31 -7.12 -3.45 -14.04
C GLY A 31 -8.63 -3.48 -13.75
N TYR A 32 -9.06 -2.77 -12.70
CA TYR A 32 -10.46 -2.63 -12.29
C TYR A 32 -10.72 -1.22 -11.77
N GLY A 33 -11.98 -0.79 -11.88
CA GLY A 33 -12.44 0.50 -11.38
C GLY A 33 -12.34 0.64 -9.85
N ILE A 34 -12.78 1.78 -9.35
CA ILE A 34 -12.76 2.06 -7.92
C ILE A 34 -13.77 1.18 -7.16
N PHE A 35 -13.34 0.59 -6.05
CA PHE A 35 -14.20 -0.23 -5.21
C PHE A 35 -15.04 0.65 -4.27
N ARG A 36 -16.17 0.13 -3.78
CA ARG A 36 -17.10 0.89 -2.93
C ARG A 36 -16.42 1.42 -1.66
N ASP A 37 -15.62 0.57 -1.01
CA ASP A 37 -14.94 0.96 0.23
C ASP A 37 -13.82 1.96 -0.05
N GLU A 38 -13.13 1.85 -1.20
CA GLU A 38 -12.12 2.84 -1.61
C GLU A 38 -12.76 4.22 -1.85
N LEU A 39 -13.93 4.27 -2.49
CA LEU A 39 -14.72 5.49 -2.64
C LEU A 39 -15.13 6.06 -1.28
N TYR A 40 -15.55 5.18 -0.36
CA TYR A 40 -15.93 5.60 0.99
C TYR A 40 -14.75 6.21 1.75
N TYR A 41 -13.57 5.56 1.73
CA TYR A 41 -12.36 6.07 2.36
C TYR A 41 -11.89 7.39 1.73
N LEU A 42 -12.03 7.54 0.42
CA LEU A 42 -11.74 8.80 -0.28
C LEU A 42 -12.72 9.92 0.14
N SER A 43 -14.00 9.59 0.36
CA SER A 43 -14.99 10.53 0.87
C SER A 43 -14.68 10.95 2.31
N CYS A 44 -14.31 10.00 3.16
CA CYS A 44 -13.89 10.24 4.54
C CYS A 44 -12.62 11.10 4.60
N SER A 45 -11.65 10.87 3.72
CA SER A 45 -10.42 11.67 3.69
C SER A 45 -10.66 13.14 3.32
N ARG A 46 -11.79 13.47 2.67
CA ARG A 46 -12.22 14.86 2.41
C ARG A 46 -12.85 15.55 3.62
N ARG A 47 -13.33 14.79 4.61
CA ARG A 47 -14.07 15.29 5.78
C ARG A 47 -13.61 14.58 7.05
N LEU A 48 -12.33 14.74 7.39
CA LEU A 48 -11.73 14.07 8.55
C LEU A 48 -12.58 14.26 9.81
N ALA A 49 -12.86 13.13 10.47
CA ALA A 49 -13.57 13.05 11.73
C ALA A 49 -12.79 12.18 12.71
N TRP A 50 -13.07 12.30 14.00
CA TRP A 50 -12.44 11.48 15.06
C TRP A 50 -12.84 10.01 15.05
N GLY A 51 -13.74 9.63 14.15
CA GLY A 51 -14.18 8.27 13.91
C GLY A 51 -15.38 8.28 12.98
N TYR A 52 -15.53 7.20 12.22
CA TYR A 52 -16.77 6.90 11.49
C TYR A 52 -17.41 5.67 12.12
N VAL A 53 -18.67 5.41 11.77
CA VAL A 53 -19.42 4.26 12.28
C VAL A 53 -18.66 2.95 12.05
N ASP A 54 -18.01 2.83 10.89
CA ASP A 54 -17.37 1.57 10.46
C ASP A 54 -15.87 1.52 10.74
N GLN A 55 -15.23 2.66 11.02
CA GLN A 55 -13.77 2.73 11.10
C GLN A 55 -13.22 3.80 12.04
N PRO A 56 -12.08 3.52 12.71
CA PRO A 56 -11.33 4.51 13.45
C PRO A 56 -10.74 5.60 12.53
N PRO A 57 -10.35 6.76 13.08
CA PRO A 57 -9.92 7.92 12.29
C PRO A 57 -8.65 7.68 11.46
N LEU A 58 -7.84 6.68 11.84
CA LEU A 58 -6.57 6.39 11.18
C LEU A 58 -6.73 6.10 9.69
N VAL A 59 -7.77 5.36 9.29
CA VAL A 59 -7.98 5.00 7.87
C VAL A 59 -8.23 6.26 7.03
N ALA A 60 -9.09 7.15 7.51
CA ALA A 60 -9.39 8.41 6.83
C ALA A 60 -8.16 9.35 6.80
N LEU A 61 -7.36 9.37 7.86
CA LEU A 61 -6.13 10.15 7.93
C LEU A 61 -5.09 9.64 6.92
N LEU A 62 -4.86 8.33 6.85
CA LEU A 62 -3.94 7.73 5.89
C LEU A 62 -4.39 7.99 4.45
N ALA A 63 -5.69 7.83 4.17
CA ALA A 63 -6.24 8.16 2.86
C ALA A 63 -6.09 9.66 2.52
N ALA A 64 -6.18 10.56 3.51
CA ALA A 64 -5.96 12.00 3.30
C ALA A 64 -4.50 12.32 3.01
N LEU A 65 -3.56 11.67 3.70
CA LEU A 65 -2.13 11.80 3.47
C LEU A 65 -1.75 11.30 2.07
N VAL A 66 -2.22 10.12 1.69
CA VAL A 66 -2.01 9.57 0.34
C VAL A 66 -2.55 10.52 -0.72
N ARG A 67 -3.78 11.03 -0.54
CA ARG A 67 -4.35 12.02 -1.46
C ARG A 67 -3.49 13.28 -1.56
N ALA A 68 -3.03 13.80 -0.42
CA ALA A 68 -2.25 15.04 -0.38
C ALA A 68 -0.89 14.91 -1.07
N VAL A 69 -0.26 13.73 -1.01
CA VAL A 69 1.10 13.50 -1.54
C VAL A 69 1.09 12.93 -2.96
N ALA A 70 0.18 12.00 -3.26
CA ALA A 70 0.16 11.23 -4.50
C ALA A 70 -1.11 11.44 -5.36
N GLY A 71 -2.08 12.21 -4.87
CA GLY A 71 -3.33 12.51 -5.59
C GLY A 71 -4.40 11.44 -5.46
N GLU A 72 -5.42 11.51 -6.33
CA GLU A 72 -6.61 10.63 -6.31
C GLU A 72 -6.60 9.54 -7.40
N SER A 73 -5.43 9.23 -7.99
CA SER A 73 -5.34 8.14 -8.96
C SER A 73 -5.53 6.77 -8.28
N LEU A 74 -6.03 5.77 -9.01
CA LEU A 74 -6.20 4.41 -8.49
C LEU A 74 -4.88 3.83 -7.96
N VAL A 75 -3.77 4.08 -8.66
CA VAL A 75 -2.43 3.65 -8.23
C VAL A 75 -2.06 4.33 -6.91
N ALA A 76 -2.29 5.64 -6.77
CA ALA A 76 -2.01 6.36 -5.53
C ALA A 76 -2.81 5.80 -4.35
N LEU A 77 -4.12 5.65 -4.51
CA LEU A 77 -5.02 5.07 -3.51
C LEU A 77 -4.59 3.66 -3.06
N ARG A 78 -4.09 2.85 -3.99
CA ARG A 78 -3.70 1.44 -3.74
C ARG A 78 -2.24 1.25 -3.34
N ALA A 79 -1.39 2.27 -3.49
CA ALA A 79 0.05 2.18 -3.21
C ALA A 79 0.34 1.90 -1.74
N LEU A 80 -0.38 2.56 -0.82
CA LEU A 80 -0.17 2.37 0.61
C LEU A 80 -0.59 0.96 1.07
N PRO A 81 -1.79 0.44 0.73
CA PRO A 81 -2.15 -0.96 0.97
C PRO A 81 -1.18 -1.96 0.35
N ALA A 82 -0.72 -1.71 -0.88
CA ALA A 82 0.24 -2.58 -1.57
C ALA A 82 1.59 -2.64 -0.83
N ALA A 83 2.08 -1.49 -0.35
CA ALA A 83 3.29 -1.41 0.45
C ALA A 83 3.14 -2.12 1.81
N ALA A 84 1.98 -1.97 2.47
CA ALA A 84 1.69 -2.67 3.71
C ALA A 84 1.68 -4.19 3.52
N LEU A 85 1.05 -4.70 2.45
CA LEU A 85 1.06 -6.13 2.13
C LEU A 85 2.47 -6.66 1.85
N ALA A 86 3.26 -5.91 1.07
CA ALA A 86 4.66 -6.29 0.81
C ALA A 86 5.50 -6.29 2.09
N ALA A 87 5.28 -5.34 3.00
CA ALA A 87 5.93 -5.33 4.30
C ALA A 87 5.52 -6.54 5.15
N THR A 88 4.25 -6.95 5.13
CA THR A 88 3.79 -8.16 5.82
C THR A 88 4.46 -9.43 5.30
N VAL A 89 4.69 -9.54 3.98
CA VAL A 89 5.41 -10.69 3.39
C VAL A 89 6.88 -10.75 3.81
N LEU A 90 7.49 -9.61 4.16
CA LEU A 90 8.89 -9.52 4.58
C LEU A 90 9.12 -9.90 6.05
N LEU A 91 8.12 -9.71 6.92
CA LEU A 91 8.17 -9.94 8.37
C LEU A 91 8.17 -11.43 8.71
#